data_AF-A0A9X3IGN0-F1
#
_entry.id   AF-A0A9X3IGN0-F1
#
_cell.length_a   1.000
_cell.length_b   1.000
_cell.length_c   1.000
_cell.angle_alpha   90.00
_cell.angle_beta   90.00
_cell.angle_gamma   90.00
#
_symmetry.space_group_name_H-M   'P 1'
#
loop_
_entity.id
_entity.type
_entity.pdbx_description
1 polymer ?
#
loop_
_entity_poly.entity_id
_entity_poly.type
_entity_poly.pdbx_seq_one_letter_code
_entity_poly.pdbx_strand_id
1 'polypeptide(L)'
;MQQLAITSAAEHFTAIIARQIMQRTDLQERLSINEELKSIWLWHAVEESEHKSVAFDLYQAVSGSNLLRLVVMPPVTLYMIVVMAGGTLQLGIKHRSAWEITQLKEFWNLVLGRNGFLSTLWQDYLDYYKLDFHPAQHNSLALEARTKEQLKLDI
;
A
#
# COMPACT_ATOMS: atom_id res chain seq x y z
N MET A 1 23.63 0.16 2.18
CA MET A 1 23.08 1.25 1.34
C MET A 1 21.94 0.77 0.43
N GLN A 2 22.17 -0.21 -0.46
CA GLN A 2 21.11 -0.74 -1.36
C GLN A 2 19.90 -1.34 -0.60
N GLN A 3 20.15 -2.09 0.48
CA GLN A 3 19.07 -2.66 1.31
C GLN A 3 18.13 -1.59 1.88
N LEU A 4 18.67 -0.48 2.41
CA LEU A 4 17.86 0.62 2.93
C LEU A 4 17.04 1.32 1.82
N ALA A 5 17.60 1.46 0.62
CA ALA A 5 16.86 2.01 -0.52
C ALA A 5 15.69 1.09 -0.92
N ILE A 6 15.92 -0.23 -0.92
CA ILE A 6 14.89 -1.24 -1.18
C ILE A 6 13.81 -1.19 -0.10
N THR A 7 14.17 -1.14 1.18
CA THR A 7 13.22 -0.99 2.29
C THR A 7 12.40 0.29 2.13
N SER A 8 13.04 1.45 1.93
CA SER A 8 12.32 2.72 1.73
C SER A 8 11.36 2.68 0.53
N ALA A 9 11.73 2.00 -0.55
CA ALA A 9 10.85 1.83 -1.71
C ALA A 9 9.67 0.88 -1.42
N ALA A 10 9.91 -0.21 -0.69
CA ALA A 10 8.88 -1.16 -0.31
C ALA A 10 7.85 -0.52 0.64
N GLU A 11 8.32 0.19 1.66
CA GLU A 11 7.51 0.93 2.62
C GLU A 11 6.70 2.05 1.94
N HIS A 12 7.28 2.74 0.95
CA HIS A 12 6.50 3.70 0.15
C HIS A 12 5.39 3.00 -0.63
N PHE A 13 5.69 1.88 -1.29
CA PHE A 13 4.71 1.12 -2.08
C PHE A 13 3.57 0.59 -1.21
N THR A 14 3.86 0.06 -0.03
CA THR A 14 2.83 -0.44 0.91
C THR A 14 2.05 0.71 1.54
N ALA A 15 2.70 1.82 1.91
CA ALA A 15 2.04 2.97 2.52
C ALA A 15 1.00 3.64 1.59
N ILE A 16 1.25 3.73 0.29
CA ILE A 16 0.26 4.28 -0.65
C ILE A 16 -0.98 3.37 -0.75
N ILE A 17 -0.82 2.05 -0.65
CA ILE A 17 -1.93 1.08 -0.59
C ILE A 17 -2.67 1.20 0.76
N ALA A 18 -1.93 1.26 1.86
CA ALA A 18 -2.45 1.41 3.21
C ALA A 18 -3.34 2.66 3.34
N ARG A 19 -2.89 3.78 2.78
CA ARG A 19 -3.68 5.02 2.68
C ARG A 19 -5.01 4.79 1.97
N GLN A 20 -5.05 4.05 0.87
CA GLN A 20 -6.32 3.73 0.19
C GLN A 20 -7.23 2.86 1.07
N ILE A 21 -6.69 1.83 1.72
CA ILE A 21 -7.46 0.95 2.62
C ILE A 21 -8.08 1.74 3.78
N MET A 22 -7.33 2.66 4.39
CA MET A 22 -7.86 3.50 5.47
C MET A 22 -8.86 4.57 4.98
N GLN A 23 -8.65 5.13 3.79
CA GLN A 23 -9.48 6.23 3.29
C GLN A 23 -10.82 5.76 2.73
N ARG A 24 -10.86 4.59 2.09
CA ARG A 24 -11.99 4.14 1.28
C ARG A 24 -12.91 3.19 2.02
N THR A 25 -14.12 3.64 2.33
CA THR A 25 -15.15 2.79 2.95
C THR A 25 -15.53 1.60 2.09
N ASP A 26 -15.55 1.74 0.75
CA ASP A 26 -15.85 0.63 -0.16
C ASP A 26 -14.82 -0.51 -0.08
N LEU A 27 -13.55 -0.20 0.21
CA LEU A 27 -12.52 -1.22 0.48
C LEU A 27 -12.72 -1.86 1.85
N GLN A 28 -13.01 -1.06 2.87
CA GLN A 28 -13.25 -1.56 4.22
C GLN A 28 -14.50 -2.44 4.32
N GLU A 29 -15.57 -2.11 3.60
CA GLU A 29 -16.80 -2.91 3.50
C GLU A 29 -16.52 -4.28 2.88
N ARG A 30 -15.68 -4.34 1.83
CA ARG A 30 -15.24 -5.62 1.25
C ARG A 30 -14.44 -6.47 2.23
N LEU A 31 -13.65 -5.85 3.10
CA LEU A 31 -12.92 -6.55 4.18
C LEU A 31 -13.84 -6.97 5.35
N SER A 32 -14.97 -6.27 5.55
CA SER A 32 -15.89 -6.49 6.67
C SER A 32 -16.64 -7.83 6.60
N ILE A 33 -16.48 -8.61 5.53
CA ILE A 33 -16.93 -10.01 5.47
C ILE A 33 -16.33 -10.83 6.64
N ASN A 34 -15.13 -10.45 7.11
CA ASN A 34 -14.53 -10.95 8.34
C ASN A 34 -13.95 -9.77 9.13
N GLU A 35 -14.62 -9.41 10.23
CA GLU A 35 -14.23 -8.25 11.07
C GLU A 35 -12.84 -8.37 11.70
N GLU A 36 -12.38 -9.59 12.00
CA GLU A 36 -11.01 -9.83 12.49
C GLU A 36 -9.98 -9.54 11.40
N LEU A 37 -10.23 -10.04 10.19
CA LEU A 37 -9.36 -9.80 9.04
C LEU A 37 -9.30 -8.30 8.69
N LYS A 38 -10.44 -7.62 8.69
CA LYS A 38 -10.51 -6.16 8.54
C LYS A 38 -9.67 -5.45 9.58
N SER A 39 -9.76 -5.86 10.84
CA SER A 39 -8.99 -5.26 11.93
C SER A 39 -7.48 -5.42 11.73
N ILE A 40 -7.04 -6.60 11.31
CA ILE A 40 -5.62 -6.87 10.98
C ILE A 40 -5.16 -5.98 9.81
N TRP A 41 -5.94 -5.88 8.74
CA TRP A 41 -5.59 -5.02 7.60
C TRP A 41 -5.53 -3.55 7.96
N LEU A 42 -6.45 -3.06 8.79
CA LEU A 42 -6.44 -1.67 9.23
C LEU A 42 -5.29 -1.37 10.20
N TRP A 43 -4.99 -2.28 11.12
CA TRP A 43 -3.83 -2.17 12.00
C TRP A 43 -2.52 -2.14 11.18
N HIS A 44 -2.37 -3.07 10.24
CA HIS A 44 -1.21 -3.13 9.37
C HIS A 44 -1.11 -1.90 8.47
N ALA A 45 -2.23 -1.37 7.97
CA ALA A 45 -2.23 -0.12 7.20
C ALA A 45 -1.75 1.10 8.02
N VAL A 46 -2.08 1.14 9.32
CA VAL A 46 -1.55 2.18 10.22
C VAL A 46 -0.04 2.01 10.38
N GLU A 47 0.44 0.80 10.64
CA GLU A 47 1.88 0.49 10.80
C GLU A 47 2.70 0.94 9.57
N GLU A 48 2.29 0.53 8.36
CA GLU A 48 2.99 0.89 7.12
C GLU A 48 2.98 2.41 6.87
N SER A 49 1.92 3.10 7.30
CA SER A 49 1.84 4.56 7.22
C SER A 49 2.80 5.28 8.17
N GLU A 50 3.09 4.69 9.34
CA GLU A 50 4.08 5.19 10.29
C GLU A 50 5.52 4.88 9.83
N HIS A 51 5.74 3.68 9.29
CA HIS A 51 7.05 3.21 8.84
C HIS A 51 7.61 3.97 7.64
N LYS A 52 6.75 4.45 6.71
CA LYS A 52 7.19 5.13 5.47
C LYS A 52 8.21 6.25 5.71
N SER A 53 7.96 7.10 6.73
CA SER A 53 8.83 8.24 7.05
C SER A 53 10.10 7.77 7.75
N VAL A 54 9.98 6.82 8.69
CA VAL A 54 11.13 6.24 9.40
C VAL A 54 12.12 5.58 8.43
N ALA A 55 11.62 4.78 7.49
CA ALA A 55 12.45 4.11 6.49
C ALA A 55 13.14 5.10 5.54
N PHE A 56 12.43 6.14 5.12
CA PHE A 56 12.96 7.19 4.26
C PHE A 56 14.03 8.02 4.98
N ASP A 57 13.76 8.47 6.21
CA ASP A 57 14.70 9.26 7.01
C ASP A 57 15.98 8.48 7.31
N LEU A 58 15.86 7.20 7.65
CA LEU A 58 17.02 6.33 7.85
C LEU A 58 17.83 6.16 6.55
N TYR A 59 17.16 5.99 5.42
CA TYR A 59 17.83 5.93 4.12
C TYR A 59 18.58 7.22 3.79
N GLN A 60 17.94 8.37 4.02
CA GLN A 60 18.53 9.68 3.78
C GLN A 60 19.73 9.94 4.70
N ALA A 61 19.65 9.54 5.96
CA ALA A 61 20.73 9.69 6.93
C ALA A 61 21.98 8.84 6.61
N VAL A 62 21.80 7.64 6.05
CA VAL A 62 22.91 6.71 5.77
C VAL A 62 23.48 6.88 4.36
N SER A 63 22.64 7.13 3.35
CA SER A 63 23.06 7.20 1.95
C SER A 63 22.69 8.50 1.26
N GLY A 64 21.43 8.97 1.40
CA GLY A 64 20.96 10.21 0.76
C GLY A 64 20.96 10.23 -0.77
N SER A 65 21.19 9.10 -1.44
CA SER A 65 21.36 9.06 -2.90
C SER A 65 20.03 8.99 -3.64
N ASN A 66 19.51 10.14 -4.08
CA ASN A 66 18.28 10.17 -4.89
C ASN A 66 18.34 9.23 -6.09
N LEU A 67 19.46 9.14 -6.82
CA LEU A 67 19.57 8.23 -7.96
C LEU A 67 19.32 6.77 -7.57
N LEU A 68 19.95 6.29 -6.50
CA LEU A 68 19.75 4.92 -6.04
C LEU A 68 18.29 4.69 -5.63
N ARG A 69 17.69 5.63 -4.88
CA ARG A 69 16.28 5.59 -4.47
C ARG A 69 15.33 5.43 -5.66
N LEU A 70 15.58 6.18 -6.74
CA LEU A 70 14.76 6.15 -7.96
C LEU A 70 14.93 4.85 -8.75
N VAL A 71 16.16 4.35 -8.85
CA VAL A 71 16.46 3.14 -9.65
C VAL A 71 15.94 1.86 -8.98
N VAL A 72 15.86 1.79 -7.66
CA VAL A 72 15.35 0.60 -6.96
C VAL A 72 13.82 0.51 -6.93
N MET A 73 13.09 1.61 -7.12
CA MET A 73 11.63 1.61 -7.01
C MET A 73 10.95 0.69 -8.06
N PRO A 74 11.30 0.72 -9.37
CA PRO A 74 10.68 -0.17 -10.35
C PRO A 74 10.85 -1.67 -10.08
N PRO A 75 12.04 -2.23 -9.80
CA PRO A 75 12.16 -3.66 -9.50
C PRO A 75 11.46 -4.06 -8.21
N VAL A 76 11.45 -3.20 -7.17
CA VAL A 76 10.66 -3.44 -5.94
C VAL A 76 9.17 -3.49 -6.24
N THR A 77 8.67 -2.54 -7.03
CA THR A 77 7.27 -2.48 -7.44
C THR A 77 6.86 -3.73 -8.21
N LEU A 78 7.68 -4.16 -9.18
CA LEU A 78 7.43 -5.38 -9.95
C LEU A 78 7.39 -6.61 -9.03
N TYR A 79 8.34 -6.71 -8.09
CA TYR A 79 8.37 -7.81 -7.13
C TYR A 79 7.10 -7.86 -6.27
N MET A 80 6.67 -6.72 -5.71
CA MET A 80 5.46 -6.64 -4.88
C MET A 80 4.20 -7.02 -5.69
N ILE A 81 4.08 -6.53 -6.92
CA ILE A 81 2.97 -6.91 -7.82
C ILE A 81 2.96 -8.42 -8.09
N VAL A 82 4.12 -9.03 -8.36
CA VAL A 82 4.22 -10.48 -8.62
C VAL A 82 3.84 -11.29 -7.38
N VAL A 83 4.28 -10.88 -6.19
CA VAL A 83 3.92 -11.54 -4.93
C VAL A 83 2.41 -11.44 -4.67
N MET A 84 1.82 -10.25 -4.80
CA MET A 84 0.39 -10.02 -4.61
C MET A 84 -0.46 -10.79 -5.64
N ALA A 85 -0.05 -10.78 -6.91
CA ALA A 85 -0.70 -11.54 -7.97
C ALA A 85 -0.60 -13.05 -7.72
N GLY A 86 0.56 -13.53 -7.29
CA GLY A 86 0.77 -14.93 -6.91
C GLY A 86 -0.15 -15.37 -5.77
N GLY A 87 -0.25 -14.58 -4.70
CA GLY A 87 -1.17 -14.85 -3.58
C GLY A 87 -2.64 -14.85 -4.02
N THR A 88 -3.03 -13.87 -4.85
CA THR A 88 -4.39 -13.78 -5.41
C THR A 88 -4.71 -15.00 -6.28
N LEU A 89 -3.77 -15.43 -7.12
CA LEU A 89 -3.94 -16.61 -7.97
C LEU A 89 -4.04 -17.90 -7.15
N GLN A 90 -3.22 -18.05 -6.10
CA GLN A 90 -3.29 -19.21 -5.21
C GLN A 90 -4.65 -19.32 -4.50
N LEU A 91 -5.20 -18.20 -4.04
CA LEU A 91 -6.56 -18.15 -3.50
C LEU A 91 -7.60 -18.50 -4.58
N GLY A 92 -7.44 -17.98 -5.79
CA GLY A 92 -8.33 -18.28 -6.91
C GLY A 92 -8.33 -19.75 -7.31
N ILE A 93 -7.17 -20.42 -7.33
CA ILE A 93 -7.07 -21.85 -7.63
C ILE A 93 -7.84 -22.69 -6.59
N LYS A 94 -7.84 -22.27 -5.32
CA LYS A 94 -8.56 -22.97 -4.23
C LYS A 94 -10.07 -22.74 -4.25
N HIS A 95 -10.56 -21.64 -4.83
CA HIS A 95 -11.97 -21.26 -4.80
C HIS A 95 -12.55 -21.05 -6.19
N ARG A 96 -13.44 -21.96 -6.62
CA ARG A 96 -14.04 -21.91 -7.97
C ARG A 96 -14.76 -20.58 -8.28
N SER A 97 -15.38 -19.97 -7.27
CA SER A 97 -16.08 -18.68 -7.37
C SER A 97 -15.17 -17.53 -7.85
N ALA A 98 -13.85 -17.61 -7.62
CA ALA A 98 -12.90 -16.59 -8.06
C ALA A 98 -12.83 -16.45 -9.60
N TRP A 99 -13.27 -17.47 -10.33
CA TRP A 99 -13.24 -17.51 -11.80
C TRP A 99 -14.60 -17.20 -12.43
N GLU A 100 -15.59 -16.82 -11.62
CA GLU A 100 -16.87 -16.34 -12.14
C GLU A 100 -16.67 -14.97 -12.83
N ILE A 101 -17.36 -14.77 -13.95
CA ILE A 101 -17.21 -13.57 -14.78
C ILE A 101 -17.55 -12.31 -13.98
N THR A 102 -18.52 -12.39 -13.07
CA THR A 102 -18.91 -11.31 -12.16
C THR A 102 -17.75 -10.92 -11.25
N GLN A 103 -17.14 -11.89 -10.56
CA GLN A 103 -16.00 -11.67 -9.66
C GLN A 103 -14.78 -11.13 -10.40
N LEU A 104 -14.49 -11.65 -11.60
CA LEU A 104 -13.41 -11.15 -12.44
C LEU A 104 -13.65 -9.70 -12.87
N LYS A 105 -14.88 -9.35 -13.28
CA LYS A 105 -15.23 -7.97 -13.61
C LYS A 105 -15.10 -7.04 -12.42
N GLU A 106 -15.54 -7.47 -11.23
CA GLU A 106 -15.37 -6.69 -10.01
C GLU A 106 -13.89 -6.47 -9.67
N PHE A 107 -13.07 -7.50 -9.76
CA PHE A 107 -11.62 -7.41 -9.55
C PHE A 107 -10.98 -6.43 -10.53
N TRP A 108 -11.26 -6.55 -11.83
CA TRP A 108 -10.69 -5.64 -12.83
C TRP A 108 -11.21 -4.20 -12.68
N ASN A 109 -12.46 -4.00 -12.27
CA ASN A 109 -12.97 -2.67 -11.93
C ASN A 109 -12.28 -2.11 -10.68
N LEU A 110 -11.94 -2.94 -9.69
CA LEU A 110 -11.19 -2.53 -8.50
C LEU A 110 -9.75 -2.12 -8.84
N VAL A 111 -9.12 -2.79 -9.81
CA VAL A 111 -7.73 -2.50 -10.21
C VAL A 111 -7.65 -1.36 -11.24
N LEU A 112 -8.42 -1.45 -12.33
CA LEU A 112 -8.34 -0.59 -13.52
C LEU A 112 -9.50 0.38 -13.68
N GLY A 113 -10.55 0.30 -12.85
CA GLY A 113 -11.70 1.18 -12.95
C GLY A 113 -11.36 2.64 -12.69
N ARG A 114 -12.33 3.53 -12.93
CA ARG A 114 -12.18 4.99 -12.77
C ARG A 114 -11.72 5.44 -11.37
N ASN A 115 -12.08 4.67 -10.35
CA ASN A 115 -11.62 4.82 -8.97
C ASN A 115 -10.89 3.55 -8.50
N GLY A 116 -10.24 2.84 -9.43
CA GLY A 116 -9.47 1.64 -9.13
C GLY A 116 -8.07 1.95 -8.62
N PHE A 117 -7.38 0.95 -8.09
CA PHE A 117 -6.06 1.09 -7.49
C PHE A 117 -5.05 1.81 -8.40
N LEU A 118 -4.97 1.46 -9.70
CA LEU A 118 -4.02 2.14 -10.58
C LEU A 118 -4.32 3.63 -10.71
N SER A 119 -5.59 4.01 -10.86
CA SER A 119 -5.99 5.40 -11.01
C SER A 119 -5.73 6.24 -9.75
N THR A 120 -5.93 5.65 -8.57
CA THR A 120 -5.83 6.37 -7.29
C THR A 120 -4.41 6.39 -6.73
N LEU A 121 -3.62 5.33 -6.98
CA LEU A 121 -2.25 5.22 -6.48
C LEU A 121 -1.22 5.90 -7.38
N TRP A 122 -1.54 6.12 -8.66
CA TRP A 122 -0.57 6.60 -9.65
C TRP A 122 0.11 7.91 -9.26
N GLN A 123 -0.65 8.86 -8.70
CA GLN A 123 -0.10 10.15 -8.27
C GLN A 123 0.88 9.97 -7.11
N ASP A 124 0.47 9.27 -6.05
CA ASP A 124 1.30 9.01 -4.87
C ASP A 124 2.54 8.16 -5.22
N TYR A 125 2.43 7.28 -6.22
CA TYR A 125 3.55 6.51 -6.77
C TYR A 125 4.57 7.39 -7.51
N LEU A 126 4.11 8.30 -8.37
CA LEU A 126 4.97 9.21 -9.11
C LEU A 126 5.64 10.26 -8.21
N ASP A 127 4.99 10.65 -7.12
CA ASP A 127 5.55 11.59 -6.15
C ASP A 127 6.89 11.12 -5.59
N TYR A 128 7.07 9.81 -5.39
CA TYR A 128 8.33 9.21 -4.93
C TYR A 128 9.53 9.56 -5.83
N TYR A 129 9.25 9.83 -7.12
CA TYR A 129 10.27 10.15 -8.10
C TYR A 129 10.75 11.60 -8.06
N LYS A 130 10.06 12.48 -7.31
CA LYS A 130 10.45 13.89 -7.18
C LYS A 130 11.69 14.05 -6.31
N LEU A 131 12.56 15.01 -6.66
CA LEU A 131 13.83 15.23 -5.96
C LEU A 131 13.63 15.80 -4.54
N ASP A 132 12.56 16.59 -4.35
CA ASP A 132 12.13 17.20 -3.09
C ASP A 132 11.07 16.36 -2.36
N PHE A 133 10.91 15.09 -2.76
CA PHE A 133 9.96 14.17 -2.15
C PHE A 133 10.31 13.88 -0.69
N HIS A 134 9.28 13.85 0.15
CA HIS A 134 9.33 13.28 1.49
C HIS A 134 7.99 12.58 1.81
N PRO A 135 7.97 11.35 2.35
CA PRO A 135 6.72 10.62 2.61
C PRO A 135 5.71 11.36 3.52
N ALA A 136 6.21 12.22 4.42
CA ALA A 136 5.36 13.06 5.27
C ALA A 136 4.51 14.09 4.49
N GLN A 137 4.84 14.39 3.22
CA GLN A 137 4.00 15.21 2.34
C GLN A 137 2.63 14.57 2.12
N HIS A 138 2.56 13.23 2.15
CA HIS A 138 1.30 12.47 2.16
C HIS A 138 0.76 12.38 3.58
N ASN A 139 0.31 13.52 4.14
CA ASN A 139 -0.18 13.63 5.51
C ASN A 139 -1.25 12.58 5.81
N SER A 140 -0.91 11.65 6.69
CA SER A 140 -1.70 10.49 7.09
C SER A 140 -2.14 10.53 8.54
N LEU A 141 -1.69 11.51 9.34
CA LEU A 141 -1.94 11.57 10.78
C LEU A 141 -3.43 11.57 11.13
N ALA A 142 -4.24 12.35 10.40
CA ALA A 142 -5.68 12.38 10.62
C ALA A 142 -6.35 11.04 10.25
N LEU A 143 -5.82 10.34 9.25
CA LEU A 143 -6.33 9.07 8.77
C LEU A 143 -5.96 7.92 9.70
N GLU A 144 -4.71 7.93 10.19
CA GLU A 144 -4.20 7.04 11.22
C GLU A 144 -4.98 7.20 12.51
N ALA A 145 -5.17 8.43 13.01
CA ALA A 145 -5.92 8.70 14.23
C ALA A 145 -7.36 8.16 14.17
N ARG A 146 -8.07 8.44 13.06
CA ARG A 146 -9.40 7.88 12.81
C ARG A 146 -9.38 6.35 12.80
N THR A 147 -8.38 5.74 12.18
CA THR A 147 -8.30 4.28 12.06
C THR A 147 -7.96 3.62 13.40
N LYS A 148 -7.06 4.22 14.19
CA LYS A 148 -6.76 3.80 15.56
C LYS A 148 -7.99 3.87 16.46
N GLU A 149 -8.79 4.94 16.35
CA GLU A 149 -10.07 5.07 17.06
C GLU A 149 -11.06 3.96 16.66
N GLN A 150 -11.18 3.66 15.36
CA GLN A 150 -12.01 2.56 14.87
C GLN A 150 -11.60 1.20 15.45
N LEU A 151 -10.29 0.97 15.61
CA LEU A 151 -9.74 -0.27 16.15
C LEU A 151 -9.72 -0.31 17.68
N LYS A 152 -10.07 0.78 18.37
CA LYS A 152 -9.93 0.95 19.82
C LYS A 152 -8.49 0.65 20.29
N LEU A 153 -7.52 1.05 19.48
CA LEU A 153 -6.11 0.92 19.82
C LEU A 153 -5.71 2.07 20.74
N ASP A 154 -5.50 1.77 22.02
CA ASP A 154 -4.85 2.67 22.97
C ASP A 154 -3.33 2.61 22.74
N ILE A 155 -2.82 3.35 21.76
CA ILE A 155 -1.37 3.50 21.49
C ILE A 155 -0.98 4.97 21.60
#